data_AF-A0A5R2MV25-F1
#
_entry.id   AF-A0A5R2MV25-F1
#
_cell.length_a   1.000
_cell.length_b   1.000
_cell.length_c   1.000
_cell.angle_alpha   90.00
_cell.angle_beta   90.00
_cell.angle_gamma   90.00
#
_symmetry.space_group_name_H-M   'P 1'
#
loop_
_entity.id
_entity.type
_entity.pdbx_description
1 polymer ?
#
loop_
_entity_poly.entity_id
_entity_poly.type
_entity_poly.pdbx_seq_one_letter_code
_entity_poly.pdbx_strand_id
1 'polypeptide(L)' 'LLGLSSNQQFMGLPAEAVVRPGDHALLRPTQSEAVLQQLGPIAVLSRGRIVDRWPVLPMG' A
#
# COMPACT_ATOMS: atom_id res chain seq x y z
N LEU A 1 -5.07 10.85 -20.71
CA LEU A 1 -4.71 10.10 -19.48
C LEU A 1 -3.26 10.41 -19.17
N LEU A 2 -2.93 10.80 -17.94
CA LEU A 2 -1.52 10.93 -17.53
C LEU A 2 -0.99 9.54 -17.18
N GLY A 3 0.10 9.12 -17.85
CA GLY A 3 1.00 8.01 -17.49
C GLY A 3 0.37 6.78 -16.84
N LEU A 4 -0.28 5.93 -17.65
CA LEU A 4 -0.65 4.58 -17.19
C LEU A 4 0.62 3.78 -16.90
N SER A 5 0.80 3.39 -15.65
CA SER A 5 1.86 2.50 -15.22
C SER A 5 1.26 1.44 -14.30
N SER A 6 1.66 0.18 -14.48
CA SER A 6 1.20 -0.92 -13.63
C SER A 6 1.80 -0.90 -12.23
N ASN A 7 2.89 -0.15 -12.03
CA ASN A 7 3.63 -0.09 -10.76
C ASN A 7 3.72 1.34 -10.18
N GLN A 8 3.06 2.31 -10.79
CA GLN A 8 3.06 3.70 -10.33
C GLN A 8 1.65 4.27 -10.43
N GLN A 9 1.31 5.10 -9.46
CA GLN A 9 0.04 5.78 -9.39
C GLN A 9 0.28 7.26 -9.12
N PHE A 10 -0.40 8.13 -9.87
CA PHE A 10 -0.45 9.54 -9.55
C PHE A 10 -1.38 9.79 -8.36
N MET A 11 -0.91 10.58 -7.40
CA MET A 11 -1.69 11.00 -6.23
C MET A 11 -1.72 12.53 -6.20
N GLY A 12 -2.93 13.09 -6.17
CA GLY A 12 -3.11 14.51 -5.91
C GLY A 12 -2.87 14.80 -4.42
N LEU A 13 -2.11 15.85 -4.13
CA LEU A 13 -1.83 16.32 -2.79
C LEU A 13 -2.22 17.81 -2.68
N PRO A 14 -2.51 18.31 -1.46
CA PRO A 14 -2.64 19.75 -1.22
C PRO A 14 -1.40 20.51 -1.70
N ALA A 15 -1.56 21.78 -2.08
CA ALA A 15 -0.48 22.60 -2.62
C ALA A 15 0.66 22.81 -1.60
N GLU A 16 0.32 22.80 -0.32
CA GLU A 16 1.21 22.95 0.82
C GLU A 16 1.89 21.64 1.26
N ALA A 17 1.60 20.51 0.62
CA ALA A 17 2.19 19.23 0.98
C ALA A 17 3.71 19.22 0.74
N VAL A 18 4.49 18.96 1.80
CA VAL A 18 5.96 18.91 1.74
C VAL A 18 6.42 17.45 1.63
N VAL A 19 6.10 16.79 0.51
CA VAL A 19 6.51 15.39 0.24
C VAL A 19 7.82 15.37 -0.56
N ARG A 20 8.71 14.45 -0.21
CA ARG A 20 10.03 14.28 -0.83
C ARG A 20 10.25 12.84 -1.30
N PRO A 21 11.15 12.61 -2.27
CA PRO A 21 11.58 11.26 -2.60
C PRO A 21 12.06 10.51 -1.35
N GLY A 22 11.54 9.30 -1.14
CA GLY A 22 11.84 8.48 0.04
C GLY A 22 10.77 8.55 1.15
N ASP A 23 9.84 9.50 1.09
CA ASP A 23 8.70 9.51 1.99
C ASP A 23 7.76 8.33 1.71
N HIS A 24 7.01 7.92 2.74
CA HIS A 24 6.07 6.80 2.66
C HIS A 24 4.63 7.29 2.71
N ALA A 25 3.76 6.69 1.87
CA ALA A 25 2.32 6.86 1.93
C ALA A 25 1.66 5.60 2.51
N LEU A 26 0.69 5.78 3.41
CA LEU A 26 -0.15 4.70 3.93
C LEU A 26 -1.49 4.71 3.20
N LEU A 27 -1.74 3.70 2.37
CA LEU A 27 -2.99 3.53 1.66
C LEU A 27 -4.00 2.78 2.54
N ARG A 28 -5.25 3.23 2.57
CA ARG A 28 -6.38 2.51 3.17
C ARG A 28 -7.33 2.04 2.07
N PRO A 29 -7.23 0.79 1.62
CA PRO A 29 -8.18 0.23 0.67
C PRO A 29 -9.60 0.28 1.21
N THR A 30 -10.57 0.57 0.35
CA THR A 30 -12.00 0.47 0.67
C THR A 30 -12.53 -0.96 0.57
N GLN A 31 -11.89 -1.79 -0.27
CA GLN A 31 -12.12 -3.24 -0.37
C GLN A 31 -10.81 -3.96 -0.06
N SER A 32 -10.68 -4.47 1.16
CA SER A 32 -9.42 -5.05 1.63
C SER A 32 -9.15 -6.40 0.95
N GLU A 33 -10.19 -7.19 0.71
CA GLU A 33 -10.11 -8.53 0.11
C GLU A 33 -9.50 -8.50 -1.30
N ALA A 34 -9.93 -7.54 -2.13
CA ALA A 34 -9.40 -7.39 -3.49
C ALA A 34 -7.92 -7.00 -3.51
N VAL A 35 -7.46 -6.21 -2.52
CA VAL A 35 -6.06 -5.79 -2.41
C VAL A 35 -5.19 -6.89 -1.81
N LEU A 36 -5.66 -7.56 -0.75
CA LEU A 36 -4.88 -8.56 -0.02
C LEU A 36 -4.54 -9.79 -0.87
N GLN A 37 -5.38 -10.16 -1.84
CA GLN A 37 -5.09 -11.26 -2.78
C GLN A 37 -4.00 -10.92 -3.81
N GLN A 38 -3.75 -9.63 -4.08
CA GLN A 38 -2.74 -9.20 -5.05
C GLN A 38 -1.35 -9.00 -4.43
N LEU A 39 -1.24 -9.10 -3.11
CA LEU A 39 -0.01 -8.86 -2.36
C LEU A 39 0.60 -10.18 -1.85
N GLY A 40 1.90 -10.14 -1.56
CA GLY A 40 2.62 -11.22 -0.91
C GLY A 40 2.24 -11.39 0.57
N PRO A 41 3.00 -12.21 1.34
CA PRO A 41 2.73 -12.44 2.76
C PRO A 41 2.58 -11.15 3.56
N ILE A 42 1.56 -11.09 4.42
CA ILE A 42 1.17 -9.88 5.15
C ILE A 42 2.05 -9.74 6.39
N ALA A 43 2.75 -8.62 6.55
CA ALA A 43 3.50 -8.34 7.77
C ALA A 43 2.59 -7.72 8.84
N VAL A 44 2.58 -8.29 10.05
CA VAL A 44 1.87 -7.73 11.20
C VAL A 44 2.80 -6.76 11.93
N LEU A 45 2.43 -5.48 11.95
CA LEU A 45 3.20 -4.42 12.60
C LEU A 45 2.59 -4.07 13.97
N SER A 46 3.40 -4.12 15.02
CA SER A 46 3.02 -3.64 16.35
C SER A 46 4.19 -2.86 16.96
N ARG A 47 3.90 -1.66 17.45
CA ARG A 47 4.91 -0.78 18.09
C ARG A 47 6.18 -0.60 17.24
N GLY A 48 6.01 -0.40 15.94
CA GLY A 48 7.12 -0.19 15.00
C GLY A 48 7.96 -1.44 14.69
N ARG A 49 7.51 -2.63 15.09
CA ARG A 49 8.21 -3.90 14.83
C ARG A 49 7.27 -4.86 14.11
N ILE A 50 7.83 -5.61 13.15
CA ILE A 50 7.13 -6.76 12.57
C ILE A 50 7.13 -7.85 13.64
N VAL A 51 5.94 -8.24 14.08
CA VAL A 51 5.75 -9.24 15.14
C VAL A 51 5.30 -10.59 14.60
N ASP A 52 4.79 -10.63 13.37
CA ASP A 52 4.31 -11.84 12.71
C ASP A 52 4.25 -11.66 11.18
N ARG A 53 4.09 -12.76 10.46
CA ARG A 53 3.83 -12.79 9.01
C ARG A 53 2.72 -13.78 8.69
N TRP A 54 1.60 -13.27 8.18
CA TRP A 54 0.49 -14.10 7.74
C TRP A 54 0.68 -14.57 6.29
N PRO A 55 0.23 -15.77 5.95
CA PRO A 55 0.26 -16.24 4.57
C PRO A 55 -0.59 -15.34 3.67
N VAL A 56 -0.34 -15.43 2.36
CA VAL A 56 -1.15 -14.76 1.34
C VAL A 56 -2.59 -15.25 1.45
N LEU A 57 -3.57 -14.34 1.29
CA LEU A 57 -4.98 -14.73 1.24
C LEU A 57 -5.20 -15.55 -0.05
N PRO A 58 -5.70 -16.79 0.03
CA PRO A 58 -5.90 -17.61 -1.15
C PRO A 58 -6.88 -16.93 -2.12
N MET A 59 -6.60 -17.05 -3.42
CA MET A 59 -7.57 -16.74 -4.46
C MET A 59 -8.68 -17.80 -4.41
N GLY A 60 -9.93 -17.33 -4.44
CA GLY A 60 -11.11 -18.20 -4.56
C GLY A 60 -11.30 -18.73 -5.97
#